data_AF-A0A8T1BBS2-F1
#
_entry.id   AF-A0A8T1BBS2-F1
#
_cell.length_a   1.000
_cell.length_b   1.000
_cell.length_c   1.000
_cell.angle_alpha   90.00
_cell.angle_beta   90.00
_cell.angle_gamma   90.00
#
_symmetry.space_group_name_H-M   'P 1'
#
loop_
_entity.id
_entity.type
_entity.pdbx_description
1 polymer ?
#
loop_
_entity_poly.entity_id
_entity_poly.type
_entity_poly.pdbx_seq_one_letter_code
_entity_poly.pdbx_strand_id
1 'polypeptide(L)'
;MMILSSLVGLGIFFSTPATVHSVVVSILTVGVYFIGSALHGELHHIFMTFTHYTALIPSFVNIFTIYSFCNLQDLSWGTKGLHVDPLLAASLDETEKGDFKDVIAKRRAMEERRREENERMENRKKNFEAFRTNILLTWAFSNLIFALFIVYFADSSTYMPILYIFVASINSCRLLGCIGHWVYIHTAGLRDSFLDKSECGNGTGRYPQNSYVQLEEHYAALAEDQRTYASGRTNASTRTNNDVSSVA
;
A
#
# COMPACT_ATOMS: atom_id res chain seq x y z
N MET A 1 23.73 -0.66 16.53
CA MET A 1 24.46 0.48 15.93
C MET A 1 23.58 1.70 15.67
N MET A 2 22.42 1.59 15.01
CA MET A 2 21.60 2.77 14.65
C MET A 2 21.04 3.56 15.84
N ILE A 3 20.62 2.90 16.91
CA ILE A 3 20.12 3.59 18.12
C ILE A 3 21.22 4.45 18.73
N LEU A 4 22.47 3.95 18.75
CA LEU A 4 23.63 4.69 19.24
C LEU A 4 23.93 5.90 18.32
N SER A 5 23.87 5.72 17.00
CA SER A 5 24.03 6.83 16.04
C SER A 5 22.93 7.89 16.16
N SER A 6 21.68 7.48 16.42
CA SER A 6 20.55 8.39 16.65
C SER A 6 20.70 9.16 17.96
N LEU A 7 21.18 8.49 19.03
CA LEU A 7 21.45 9.13 20.31
C LEU A 7 22.58 10.16 20.21
N VAL A 8 23.63 9.85 19.45
CA VAL A 8 24.73 10.79 19.17
C VAL A 8 24.25 11.99 18.35
N GLY A 9 23.42 11.77 17.33
CA GLY A 9 22.81 12.87 16.56
C GLY A 9 21.95 13.80 17.42
N LEU A 10 21.17 13.24 18.34
CA LEU A 10 20.37 13.98 19.31
C LEU A 10 21.28 14.76 20.29
N GLY A 11 22.37 14.16 20.76
CA GLY A 11 23.37 14.84 21.61
C GLY A 11 24.06 16.03 20.91
N ILE A 12 24.40 15.90 19.62
CA ILE A 12 24.99 16.99 18.83
C ILE A 12 23.98 18.15 18.66
N PHE A 13 22.71 17.81 18.45
CA PHE A 13 21.64 18.80 18.34
C PHE A 13 21.48 19.64 19.62
N PHE A 14 21.50 19.01 20.79
CA PHE A 14 21.44 19.74 22.08
C PHE A 14 22.72 20.51 22.43
N SER A 15 23.87 20.12 21.88
CA SER A 15 25.15 20.79 22.12
C SER A 15 25.40 22.00 21.21
N THR A 16 24.56 22.22 20.19
CA THR A 16 24.73 23.32 19.22
C THR A 16 24.20 24.63 19.82
N PRO A 17 24.92 25.76 19.71
CA PRO A 17 24.45 27.03 20.24
C PRO A 17 23.11 27.44 19.63
N ALA A 18 22.14 27.76 20.51
CA ALA A 18 20.78 28.08 20.12
C ALA A 18 20.72 29.45 19.41
N THR A 19 20.63 29.42 18.09
CA THR A 19 20.29 30.58 17.26
C THR A 19 18.78 30.61 17.00
N VAL A 20 18.19 31.79 16.77
CA VAL A 20 16.75 31.93 16.50
C VAL A 20 16.30 31.03 15.35
N HIS A 21 17.09 30.94 14.28
CA HIS A 21 16.81 30.05 13.14
C HIS A 21 16.77 28.57 13.55
N SER A 22 17.73 28.10 14.35
CA SER A 22 17.75 26.71 14.83
C SER A 22 16.56 26.37 15.73
N VAL A 23 16.06 27.34 16.51
CA VAL A 23 14.87 27.15 17.36
C VAL A 23 13.60 27.07 16.52
N VAL A 24 13.44 27.93 15.51
CA VAL A 24 12.28 27.87 14.62
C VAL A 24 12.24 26.53 13.87
N VAL A 25 13.37 26.10 13.33
CA VAL A 25 13.48 24.83 12.61
C VAL A 25 13.23 23.62 13.52
N SER A 26 13.64 23.66 14.79
CA SER A 26 13.37 22.58 15.75
C SER A 26 11.89 22.46 16.12
N ILE A 27 11.22 23.60 16.29
CA ILE A 27 9.77 23.64 16.49
C ILE A 27 9.05 23.09 15.25
N LEU A 28 9.53 23.40 14.05
CA LEU A 28 8.91 22.94 12.82
C LEU A 28 9.18 21.45 12.53
N THR A 29 10.31 20.91 12.99
CA THR A 29 10.69 19.50 12.80
C THR A 29 10.07 18.57 13.84
N VAL A 30 10.05 18.94 15.12
CA VAL A 30 9.55 18.09 16.21
C VAL A 30 8.34 18.73 16.91
N GLY A 31 8.35 20.04 17.12
CA GLY A 31 7.27 20.76 17.80
C GLY A 31 5.91 20.68 17.09
N VAL A 32 5.88 20.57 15.76
CA VAL A 32 4.64 20.42 14.97
C VAL A 32 3.78 19.25 15.43
N TYR A 33 4.40 18.15 15.86
CA TYR A 33 3.65 17.00 16.38
C TYR A 33 2.90 17.38 17.66
N PHE A 34 3.56 18.06 18.60
CA PHE A 34 2.94 18.51 19.84
C PHE A 34 1.89 19.61 19.61
N ILE A 35 2.18 20.58 18.76
CA ILE A 35 1.26 21.68 18.43
C ILE A 35 0.02 21.14 17.71
N GLY A 36 0.19 20.24 16.74
CA GLY A 36 -0.92 19.63 16.00
C GLY A 36 -1.88 18.86 16.90
N SER A 37 -1.35 18.06 17.84
CA SER A 37 -2.16 17.35 18.82
C SER A 37 -2.77 18.27 19.89
N ALA A 38 -2.08 19.35 20.28
CA ALA A 38 -2.65 20.36 21.18
C ALA A 38 -3.87 21.05 20.56
N LEU A 39 -3.82 21.39 19.26
CA LEU A 39 -4.94 21.99 18.53
C LEU A 39 -6.19 21.08 18.52
N HIS A 40 -5.99 19.76 18.53
CA HIS A 40 -7.07 18.78 18.53
C HIS A 40 -7.43 18.24 19.93
N GLY A 41 -6.75 18.70 20.99
CA GLY A 41 -7.00 18.26 22.37
C GLY A 41 -6.48 16.86 22.72
N GLU A 42 -5.68 16.24 21.84
CA GLU A 42 -5.26 14.83 21.94
C GLU A 42 -3.77 14.68 22.34
N LEU A 43 -3.28 15.54 23.25
CA LEU A 43 -1.86 15.56 23.68
C LEU A 43 -1.39 14.25 24.34
N HIS A 44 -2.30 13.54 25.00
CA HIS A 44 -2.01 12.31 25.72
C HIS A 44 -1.44 11.20 24.81
N HIS A 45 -1.90 11.14 23.55
CA HIS A 45 -1.46 10.12 22.59
C HIS A 45 0.01 10.25 22.21
N ILE A 46 0.51 11.48 22.09
CA ILE A 46 1.92 11.71 21.79
C ILE A 46 2.77 11.36 23.00
N PHE A 47 2.38 11.79 24.20
CA PHE A 47 3.20 11.59 25.39
C PHE A 47 3.47 10.11 25.69
N MET A 48 2.47 9.25 25.53
CA MET A 48 2.64 7.81 25.77
C MET A 48 3.41 7.08 24.67
N THR A 49 3.22 7.49 23.40
CA THR A 49 3.78 6.76 22.25
C THR A 49 5.14 7.29 21.79
N PHE A 50 5.52 8.52 22.16
CA PHE A 50 6.72 9.20 21.66
C PHE A 50 8.01 8.39 21.88
N THR A 51 8.22 7.87 23.09
CA THR A 51 9.44 7.13 23.45
C THR A 51 9.54 5.82 22.67
N HIS A 52 8.45 5.05 22.61
CA HIS A 52 8.39 3.79 21.87
C HIS A 52 8.54 4.01 20.37
N TYR A 53 7.87 5.03 19.83
CA TYR A 53 7.95 5.39 18.42
C TYR A 53 9.38 5.79 18.03
N THR A 54 10.01 6.70 18.77
CA THR A 54 11.37 7.18 18.48
C THR A 54 12.40 6.06 18.57
N ALA A 55 12.26 5.13 19.53
CA ALA A 55 13.15 3.99 19.65
C ALA A 55 13.03 3.00 18.48
N LEU A 56 11.83 2.83 17.92
CA LEU A 56 11.55 1.82 16.90
C LEU A 56 11.72 2.32 15.45
N ILE A 57 11.56 3.63 15.18
CA ILE A 57 11.73 4.23 13.85
C ILE A 57 12.98 3.73 13.11
N PRO A 58 14.21 3.81 13.66
CA PRO A 58 15.41 3.41 12.92
C PRO A 58 15.40 1.92 12.55
N SER A 59 14.83 1.07 13.41
CA SER A 59 14.67 -0.36 13.13
C SER A 59 13.61 -0.64 12.08
N PHE A 60 12.46 0.04 12.15
CA PHE A 60 11.38 -0.13 11.18
C PHE A 60 11.77 0.29 9.77
N VAL A 61 12.44 1.44 9.61
CA VAL A 61 12.90 1.91 8.29
C VAL A 61 13.82 0.87 7.65
N ASN A 62 14.72 0.26 8.40
CA ASN A 62 15.62 -0.76 7.88
C ASN A 62 14.94 -2.10 7.61
N ILE A 63 14.16 -2.62 8.56
CA ILE A 63 13.53 -3.93 8.44
C ILE A 63 12.49 -3.93 7.31
N PHE A 64 11.65 -2.90 7.22
CA PHE A 64 10.63 -2.84 6.17
C PHE A 64 11.23 -2.69 4.78
N THR A 65 12.32 -1.93 4.64
CA THR A 65 13.02 -1.78 3.36
C THR A 65 13.63 -3.12 2.90
N ILE A 66 14.25 -3.87 3.80
CA ILE A 66 14.80 -5.19 3.45
C ILE A 66 13.66 -6.18 3.14
N TYR A 67 12.60 -6.17 3.94
CA TYR A 67 11.46 -7.07 3.76
C TYR A 67 10.72 -6.82 2.44
N SER A 68 10.54 -5.57 2.03
CA SER A 68 9.91 -5.24 0.75
C SER A 68 10.73 -5.76 -0.45
N PHE A 69 12.07 -5.68 -0.37
CA PHE A 69 12.94 -6.25 -1.40
C PHE A 69 12.98 -7.79 -1.38
N CYS A 70 12.88 -8.42 -0.20
CA CYS A 70 12.81 -9.87 -0.09
C CYS A 70 11.50 -10.43 -0.66
N ASN A 71 10.39 -9.68 -0.58
CA ASN A 71 9.07 -10.11 -1.06
C ASN A 71 8.80 -9.78 -2.55
N LEU A 72 9.77 -9.29 -3.32
CA LEU A 72 9.61 -9.03 -4.76
C LEU A 72 9.26 -10.28 -5.60
N GLN A 73 9.45 -11.47 -5.03
CA GLN A 73 9.18 -12.77 -5.66
C GLN A 73 7.68 -13.10 -5.84
N ASP A 74 6.76 -12.42 -5.13
CA ASP A 74 5.32 -12.67 -5.23
C ASP A 74 4.57 -11.59 -6.02
N LEU A 75 5.23 -10.83 -6.89
CA LEU A 75 4.59 -9.90 -7.85
C LEU A 75 3.95 -10.63 -9.05
N SER A 76 3.43 -11.84 -8.82
CA SER A 76 2.60 -12.56 -9.79
C SER A 76 1.11 -12.18 -9.69
N TRP A 77 0.78 -11.11 -8.96
CA TRP A 77 -0.56 -10.52 -8.90
C TRP A 77 -0.96 -10.11 -10.33
N GLY A 78 -1.70 -10.99 -11.01
CA GLY A 78 -2.19 -10.77 -12.37
C GLY A 78 -1.82 -11.83 -13.41
N THR A 79 -0.97 -12.83 -13.12
CA THR A 79 -0.56 -13.84 -14.14
C THR A 79 -0.59 -15.29 -13.69
N LYS A 80 -1.15 -15.59 -12.51
CA LYS A 80 -1.26 -16.98 -11.99
C LYS A 80 -2.11 -17.92 -12.86
N GLY A 81 -2.94 -17.41 -13.77
CA GLY A 81 -3.84 -18.20 -14.63
C GLY A 81 -3.40 -18.43 -16.08
N LEU A 82 -2.29 -17.85 -16.55
CA LEU A 82 -1.89 -17.90 -17.97
C LEU A 82 -0.99 -19.09 -18.34
N HIS A 83 -0.73 -20.02 -17.41
CA HIS A 83 0.33 -21.03 -17.57
C HIS A 83 -0.12 -22.46 -17.84
N VAL A 84 -1.42 -22.73 -17.94
CA VAL A 84 -1.90 -24.03 -18.41
C VAL A 84 -2.47 -23.85 -19.81
N ASP A 85 -1.69 -24.25 -20.81
CA ASP A 85 -2.20 -24.41 -22.18
C ASP A 85 -3.39 -25.39 -22.12
N PRO A 86 -4.62 -24.98 -22.49
CA PRO A 86 -5.82 -25.83 -22.41
C PRO A 86 -5.67 -27.15 -23.18
N LEU A 87 -4.75 -27.18 -24.15
CA LEU A 87 -4.42 -28.34 -24.96
C LEU A 87 -3.78 -29.49 -24.15
N LEU A 88 -3.10 -29.18 -23.04
CA LEU A 88 -2.51 -30.20 -22.16
C LEU A 88 -3.58 -30.87 -21.28
N ALA A 89 -4.56 -30.09 -20.80
CA ALA A 89 -5.69 -30.60 -20.01
C ALA A 89 -6.63 -31.47 -20.86
N ALA A 90 -6.88 -31.10 -22.12
CA ALA A 90 -7.68 -31.89 -23.04
C ALA A 90 -7.03 -33.22 -23.44
N SER A 91 -5.69 -33.28 -23.49
CA SER A 91 -4.96 -34.50 -23.89
C SER A 91 -4.90 -35.60 -22.82
N LEU A 92 -5.33 -35.30 -21.58
CA LEU A 92 -5.38 -36.26 -20.46
C LEU A 92 -6.66 -37.11 -20.47
N ASP A 93 -7.70 -36.69 -21.19
CA ASP A 93 -9.02 -37.34 -21.17
C ASP A 93 -9.20 -38.35 -22.33
N GLU A 94 -8.42 -38.23 -23.40
CA GLU A 94 -8.47 -39.19 -24.52
C GLU A 94 -7.57 -40.42 -24.27
N THR A 95 -8.11 -41.37 -23.50
CA THR A 95 -7.62 -42.75 -23.49
C THR A 95 -8.20 -43.50 -24.69
N GLU A 96 -7.70 -43.23 -25.90
CA GLU A 96 -8.03 -44.02 -27.09
C GLU A 96 -6.95 -45.05 -27.45
N LYS A 97 -7.44 -46.24 -27.79
CA LYS A 97 -6.72 -47.48 -28.07
C LYS A 97 -5.89 -47.34 -29.36
N GLY A 98 -4.59 -47.11 -29.24
CA GLY A 98 -3.62 -47.09 -30.34
C GLY A 98 -2.51 -48.12 -30.17
N ASP A 99 -1.85 -48.46 -31.29
CA ASP A 99 -0.72 -49.41 -31.38
C ASP A 99 0.37 -49.10 -30.32
N PHE A 100 0.95 -50.14 -29.70
CA PHE A 100 1.85 -50.00 -28.52
C PHE A 100 3.01 -49.03 -28.77
N LYS A 101 3.48 -48.95 -30.02
CA LYS A 101 4.54 -48.05 -30.47
C LYS A 101 4.13 -46.57 -30.47
N ASP A 102 2.86 -46.27 -30.75
CA ASP A 102 2.31 -44.92 -30.78
C ASP A 102 2.06 -44.37 -29.35
N VAL A 103 1.62 -45.24 -28.44
CA VAL A 103 1.50 -44.90 -27.00
C VAL A 103 2.86 -44.56 -26.39
N ILE A 104 3.93 -45.27 -26.78
CA ILE A 104 5.30 -44.98 -26.33
C ILE A 104 5.81 -43.67 -26.93
N ALA A 105 5.53 -43.40 -28.21
CA ALA A 105 5.91 -42.14 -28.86
C ALA A 105 5.19 -40.93 -28.22
N LYS A 106 3.88 -41.05 -27.94
CA LYS A 106 3.08 -40.02 -27.26
C LYS A 106 3.59 -39.76 -25.83
N ARG A 107 3.99 -40.81 -25.10
CA ARG A 107 4.57 -40.67 -23.75
C ARG A 107 5.93 -39.96 -23.76
N ARG A 108 6.80 -40.28 -24.73
CA ARG A 108 8.11 -39.61 -24.88
C ARG A 108 7.94 -38.13 -25.28
N ALA A 109 7.02 -37.82 -26.19
CA ALA A 109 6.70 -36.45 -26.57
C ALA A 109 6.10 -35.63 -25.40
N MET A 110 5.29 -36.26 -24.55
CA MET A 110 4.75 -35.63 -23.33
C MET A 110 5.85 -35.38 -22.29
N GLU A 111 6.80 -36.31 -22.11
CA GLU A 111 7.95 -36.13 -21.23
C GLU A 111 8.90 -35.02 -21.71
N GLU A 112 9.15 -34.91 -23.02
CA GLU A 112 9.94 -33.84 -23.62
C GLU A 112 9.28 -32.47 -23.41
N ARG A 113 7.96 -32.34 -23.65
CA ARG A 113 7.23 -31.09 -23.37
C ARG A 113 7.22 -30.72 -21.88
N ARG A 114 7.13 -31.73 -20.98
CA ARG A 114 7.23 -31.51 -19.53
C ARG A 114 8.63 -31.05 -19.10
N ARG A 115 9.68 -31.53 -19.77
CA ARG A 115 11.06 -31.03 -19.56
C ARG A 115 11.19 -29.58 -20.02
N GLU A 116 10.68 -29.24 -21.20
CA GLU A 116 10.69 -27.86 -21.70
C GLU A 116 9.93 -26.89 -20.77
N GLU A 117 8.77 -27.28 -20.24
CA GLU A 117 8.02 -26.47 -19.28
C GLU A 117 8.79 -26.28 -17.97
N ASN A 118 9.42 -27.34 -17.46
CA ASN A 118 10.26 -27.27 -16.26
C ASN A 118 11.47 -26.37 -16.47
N GLU A 119 12.13 -26.44 -17.63
CA GLU A 119 13.25 -25.56 -17.98
C GLU A 119 12.81 -24.10 -18.11
N ARG A 120 11.64 -23.83 -18.71
CA ARG A 120 11.05 -22.48 -18.77
C ARG A 120 10.73 -21.95 -17.37
N MET A 121 10.19 -22.79 -16.50
CA MET A 121 9.93 -22.43 -15.09
C MET A 121 11.23 -22.14 -14.34
N GLU A 122 12.27 -22.94 -14.52
CA GLU A 122 13.58 -22.75 -13.89
C GLU A 122 14.28 -21.48 -14.40
N ASN A 123 14.25 -21.21 -15.70
CA ASN A 123 14.79 -19.98 -16.28
C ASN A 123 14.06 -18.74 -15.77
N ARG A 124 12.72 -18.80 -15.64
CA ARG A 124 11.96 -17.70 -15.01
C ARG A 124 12.40 -17.48 -13.56
N LYS A 125 12.50 -18.55 -12.76
CA LYS A 125 12.99 -18.45 -11.37
C LYS A 125 14.37 -17.79 -11.30
N LYS A 126 15.32 -18.21 -12.13
CA LYS A 126 16.66 -17.61 -12.22
C LYS A 126 16.61 -16.12 -12.57
N ASN A 127 15.78 -15.73 -13.55
CA ASN A 127 15.61 -14.33 -13.92
C ASN A 127 15.00 -13.50 -12.79
N PHE A 128 14.03 -14.04 -12.05
CA PHE A 128 13.44 -13.37 -10.88
C PHE A 128 14.40 -13.27 -9.70
N GLU A 129 15.21 -14.31 -9.46
CA GLU A 129 16.26 -14.27 -8.45
C GLU A 129 17.31 -13.21 -8.78
N ALA A 130 17.76 -13.15 -10.03
CA ALA A 130 18.69 -12.12 -10.52
C ALA A 130 18.10 -10.72 -10.44
N PHE A 131 16.81 -10.55 -10.76
CA PHE A 131 16.11 -9.26 -10.62
C PHE A 131 16.10 -8.77 -9.16
N ARG A 132 15.76 -9.64 -8.22
CA ARG A 132 15.77 -9.32 -6.78
C ARG A 132 17.17 -8.90 -6.30
N THR A 133 18.20 -9.64 -6.68
CA THR A 133 19.58 -9.29 -6.29
C THR A 133 20.04 -8.00 -6.94
N ASN A 134 19.67 -7.75 -8.20
CA ASN A 134 20.04 -6.52 -8.91
C ASN A 134 19.38 -5.29 -8.27
N ILE A 135 18.11 -5.37 -7.87
CA ILE A 135 17.43 -4.27 -7.17
C ILE A 135 18.10 -3.98 -5.82
N LEU A 136 18.38 -5.02 -5.04
CA LEU A 136 19.08 -4.88 -3.76
C LEU A 136 20.46 -4.25 -3.95
N LEU A 137 21.19 -4.69 -4.98
CA LEU A 137 22.50 -4.16 -5.32
C LEU A 137 22.43 -2.71 -5.77
N THR A 138 21.48 -2.35 -6.65
CA THR A 138 21.24 -0.97 -7.09
C THR A 138 20.89 -0.07 -5.93
N TRP A 139 20.03 -0.53 -5.01
CA TRP A 139 19.66 0.23 -3.81
C TRP A 139 20.86 0.42 -2.86
N ALA A 140 21.64 -0.63 -2.60
CA ALA A 140 22.82 -0.54 -1.75
C ALA A 140 23.88 0.38 -2.39
N PHE A 141 24.09 0.25 -3.70
CA PHE A 141 25.03 1.07 -4.46
C PHE A 141 24.58 2.53 -4.53
N SER A 142 23.29 2.82 -4.69
CA SER A 142 22.76 4.19 -4.68
C SER A 142 22.95 4.85 -3.30
N ASN A 143 22.74 4.11 -2.20
CA ASN A 143 23.01 4.62 -0.86
C ASN A 143 24.51 4.86 -0.63
N LEU A 144 25.38 3.99 -1.16
CA LEU A 144 26.83 4.17 -1.08
C LEU A 144 27.29 5.41 -1.86
N ILE A 145 26.83 5.58 -3.10
CA ILE A 145 27.12 6.78 -3.90
C ILE A 145 26.64 8.03 -3.18
N PHE A 146 25.43 7.99 -2.62
CA PHE A 146 24.87 9.12 -1.88
C PHE A 146 25.72 9.48 -0.66
N ALA A 147 26.17 8.49 0.11
CA ALA A 147 27.06 8.71 1.25
C ALA A 147 28.41 9.33 0.82
N LEU A 148 29.02 8.80 -0.25
CA LEU A 148 30.26 9.35 -0.80
C LEU A 148 30.07 10.78 -1.31
N PHE A 149 28.93 11.06 -1.96
CA PHE A 149 28.59 12.39 -2.44
C PHE A 149 28.49 13.39 -1.28
N ILE A 150 27.79 13.04 -0.20
CA ILE A 150 27.69 13.92 0.97
C ILE A 150 29.07 14.16 1.60
N VAL A 151 29.87 13.10 1.77
CA VAL A 151 31.18 13.23 2.43
C VAL A 151 32.17 14.07 1.59
N TYR A 152 32.12 13.97 0.26
CA TYR A 152 33.08 14.64 -0.61
C TYR A 152 32.64 16.03 -1.07
N PHE A 153 31.34 16.23 -1.33
CA PHE A 153 30.82 17.47 -1.89
C PHE A 153 30.09 18.36 -0.89
N ALA A 154 29.69 17.85 0.28
CA ALA A 154 28.87 18.61 1.22
C ALA A 154 29.61 18.86 2.54
N ASP A 155 29.93 20.13 2.80
CA ASP A 155 30.38 20.56 4.11
C ASP A 155 29.25 20.40 5.14
N SER A 156 29.60 19.91 6.34
CA SER A 156 28.66 19.66 7.44
C SER A 156 27.85 20.91 7.81
N SER A 157 28.46 22.09 7.70
CA SER A 157 27.83 23.39 7.95
C SER A 157 26.70 23.73 6.98
N THR A 158 26.70 23.16 5.78
CA THR A 158 25.73 23.43 4.73
C THR A 158 24.69 22.32 4.61
N TYR A 159 25.12 21.05 4.73
CA TYR A 159 24.24 19.90 4.56
C TYR A 159 23.16 19.79 5.65
N MET A 160 23.56 19.91 6.93
CA MET A 160 22.64 19.73 8.06
C MET A 160 21.50 20.76 8.07
N PRO A 161 21.76 22.08 7.90
CA PRO A 161 20.67 23.05 7.82
C PRO A 161 19.72 22.82 6.64
N ILE A 162 20.23 22.48 5.45
CA ILE A 162 19.40 22.22 4.28
C ILE A 162 18.46 21.04 4.53
N LEU A 163 18.98 19.95 5.11
CA LEU A 163 18.18 18.78 5.46
C LEU A 163 17.08 19.16 6.46
N TYR A 164 17.42 19.91 7.52
CA TYR A 164 16.42 20.32 8.50
C TYR A 164 15.37 21.27 7.93
N ILE A 165 15.74 22.20 7.04
CA ILE A 165 14.79 23.09 6.35
C ILE A 165 13.85 22.28 5.43
N PHE A 166 14.37 21.28 4.74
CA PHE A 166 13.56 20.41 3.89
C PHE A 166 12.52 19.61 4.72
N VAL A 167 12.96 18.98 5.82
CA VAL A 167 12.06 18.28 6.74
C VAL A 167 11.05 19.23 7.37
N ALA A 168 11.50 20.41 7.79
CA ALA A 168 10.66 21.47 8.33
C ALA A 168 9.58 21.92 7.33
N SER A 169 9.91 21.99 6.04
CA SER A 169 8.97 22.36 4.98
C SER A 169 7.86 21.31 4.82
N ILE A 170 8.23 20.02 4.80
CA ILE A 170 7.25 18.91 4.73
C ILE A 170 6.33 18.93 5.96
N ASN A 171 6.89 19.11 7.15
CA ASN A 171 6.10 19.20 8.39
C ASN A 171 5.22 20.45 8.44
N SER A 172 5.65 21.57 7.83
CA SER A 172 4.84 22.78 7.71
C SER A 172 3.58 22.53 6.89
N CYS A 173 3.69 21.82 5.75
CA CYS A 173 2.51 21.44 4.97
C CYS A 173 1.52 20.62 5.80
N ARG A 174 2.02 19.73 6.67
CA ARG A 174 1.18 18.97 7.59
C ARG A 174 0.51 19.86 8.63
N LEU A 175 1.24 20.81 9.22
CA LEU A 175 0.68 21.76 10.19
C LEU A 175 -0.43 22.60 9.55
N LEU A 176 -0.23 23.07 8.32
CA LEU A 176 -1.26 23.81 7.57
C LEU A 176 -2.52 22.96 7.36
N GLY A 177 -2.37 21.66 7.06
CA GLY A 177 -3.49 20.73 6.97
C GLY A 177 -4.24 20.59 8.31
N CYS A 178 -3.53 20.46 9.43
CA CYS A 178 -4.12 20.38 10.77
C CYS A 178 -4.87 21.66 11.13
N ILE A 179 -4.28 22.83 10.87
CA ILE A 179 -4.92 24.12 11.10
C ILE A 179 -6.15 24.27 10.19
N GLY A 180 -6.05 23.90 8.92
CA GLY A 180 -7.17 23.92 7.97
C GLY A 180 -8.35 23.05 8.43
N HIS A 181 -8.09 21.84 8.91
CA HIS A 181 -9.12 20.96 9.47
C HIS A 181 -9.77 21.55 10.73
N TRP A 182 -8.96 22.11 11.63
CA TRP A 182 -9.45 22.76 12.84
C TRP A 182 -10.32 24.00 12.51
N VAL A 183 -9.92 24.79 11.50
CA VAL A 183 -10.74 25.91 11.00
C VAL A 183 -12.03 25.39 10.36
N TYR A 184 -11.98 24.31 9.58
CA TYR A 184 -13.17 23.69 8.98
C TYR A 184 -14.19 23.25 10.03
N ILE A 185 -13.75 22.60 11.11
CA ILE A 185 -14.67 22.10 12.15
C ILE A 185 -15.31 23.23 12.94
N HIS A 186 -14.58 24.32 13.19
CA HIS A 186 -15.05 25.44 14.00
C HIS A 186 -15.82 26.50 13.19
N THR A 187 -15.69 26.51 11.86
CA THR A 187 -16.33 27.52 10.99
C THR A 187 -17.48 26.89 10.21
N ALA A 188 -18.69 26.95 10.77
CA ALA A 188 -19.91 26.45 10.11
C ALA A 188 -20.12 27.06 8.70
N GLY A 189 -19.75 28.33 8.52
CA GLY A 189 -19.89 29.03 7.23
C GLY A 189 -18.96 28.54 6.10
N LEU A 190 -17.82 27.92 6.42
CA LEU A 190 -16.93 27.34 5.39
C LEU A 190 -17.46 25.99 4.87
N ARG A 191 -18.11 25.22 5.74
CA ARG A 191 -18.78 23.96 5.36
C ARG A 191 -19.90 24.22 4.36
N ASP A 192 -20.74 25.21 4.64
CA ASP A 192 -21.88 25.54 3.79
C ASP A 192 -21.41 26.16 2.46
N SER A 193 -20.38 27.01 2.46
CA SER A 193 -19.84 27.62 1.23
C SER A 193 -19.12 26.65 0.28
N PHE A 194 -18.57 25.53 0.77
CA PHE A 194 -17.92 24.52 -0.08
C PHE A 194 -18.87 23.40 -0.54
N LEU A 195 -19.94 23.13 0.22
CA LEU A 195 -20.96 22.13 -0.10
C LEU A 195 -22.16 22.69 -0.85
N ASP A 196 -22.26 24.01 -1.04
CA ASP A 196 -23.26 24.64 -1.93
C ASP A 196 -22.91 24.46 -3.43
N LYS A 197 -22.52 23.24 -3.81
CA LYS A 197 -22.44 22.78 -5.19
C LYS A 197 -23.29 21.53 -5.39
N SER A 198 -24.39 21.44 -4.64
CA SER A 198 -25.44 20.44 -4.86
C SER A 198 -26.83 21.06 -4.81
N GLU A 199 -27.08 22.07 -5.63
CA GLU A 199 -28.44 22.35 -6.09
C GLU A 199 -28.48 22.24 -7.62
N CYS A 200 -28.85 21.06 -8.10
CA CYS A 200 -29.71 20.87 -9.29
C CYS A 200 -30.03 19.38 -9.43
N GLY A 201 -31.11 18.96 -8.77
CA GLY A 201 -31.67 17.62 -8.90
C GLY A 201 -33.03 17.57 -8.22
N ASN A 202 -34.04 18.10 -8.90
CA ASN A 202 -35.42 18.09 -8.44
C ASN A 202 -35.92 16.63 -8.43
N GLY A 203 -35.92 16.00 -7.27
CA GLY A 203 -36.28 14.60 -7.10
C GLY A 203 -36.54 14.30 -5.63
N THR A 204 -37.81 14.25 -5.29
CA THR A 204 -38.39 13.88 -4.01
C THR A 204 -37.63 12.78 -3.25
N GLY A 205 -37.26 13.06 -1.99
CA GLY A 205 -37.28 12.06 -0.91
C GLY A 205 -35.96 11.47 -0.44
N ARG A 206 -35.61 11.83 0.80
CA ARG A 206 -34.90 11.03 1.83
C ARG A 206 -33.38 10.76 1.67
N TYR A 207 -32.66 11.60 2.43
CA TYR A 207 -31.34 11.46 3.10
C TYR A 207 -30.04 11.68 2.29
N PRO A 208 -29.16 12.59 2.74
CA PRO A 208 -27.72 12.43 2.62
C PRO A 208 -27.18 11.94 3.98
N GLN A 209 -27.15 10.62 4.21
CA GLN A 209 -26.52 10.05 5.42
C GLN A 209 -25.56 8.92 5.04
N ASN A 210 -24.28 9.15 5.35
CA ASN A 210 -23.19 8.18 5.53
C ASN A 210 -23.05 7.04 4.51
N SER A 211 -22.09 7.18 3.59
CA SER A 211 -21.66 6.12 2.66
C SER A 211 -21.14 4.86 3.35
N TYR A 212 -20.70 4.94 4.61
CA TYR A 212 -20.16 3.80 5.35
C TYR A 212 -21.23 2.75 5.71
N VAL A 213 -22.44 3.19 6.07
CA VAL A 213 -23.54 2.29 6.46
C VAL A 213 -24.05 1.51 5.24
N GLN A 214 -24.12 2.16 4.08
CA GLN A 214 -24.55 1.53 2.84
C GLN A 214 -23.52 0.53 2.29
N LEU A 215 -22.23 0.76 2.56
CA LEU A 215 -21.17 -0.20 2.22
C LEU A 215 -21.32 -1.48 3.06
N GLU A 216 -21.53 -1.35 4.37
CA GLU A 216 -21.74 -2.50 5.25
C GLU A 216 -22.97 -3.32 4.85
N GLU A 217 -24.08 -2.67 4.51
CA GLU A 217 -25.28 -3.36 3.99
C GLU A 217 -25.00 -4.09 2.67
N HIS A 218 -24.24 -3.48 1.77
CA HIS A 218 -23.85 -4.10 0.50
C HIS A 218 -22.89 -5.29 0.68
N TYR A 219 -21.94 -5.21 1.60
CA TYR A 219 -21.06 -6.32 1.96
C TYR A 219 -21.81 -7.44 2.68
N ALA A 220 -22.77 -7.10 3.54
CA ALA A 220 -23.63 -8.07 4.20
C ALA A 220 -24.50 -8.84 3.18
N ALA A 221 -25.07 -8.15 2.20
CA ALA A 221 -25.85 -8.77 1.13
C ALA A 221 -25.01 -9.73 0.27
N LEU A 222 -23.78 -9.35 -0.11
CA LEU A 222 -22.85 -10.23 -0.83
C LEU A 222 -22.44 -11.46 -0.02
N ALA A 223 -22.28 -11.31 1.30
CA ALA A 223 -21.95 -12.42 2.20
C ALA A 223 -23.13 -13.40 2.36
N GLU A 224 -24.36 -12.90 2.39
CA GLU A 224 -25.58 -13.72 2.39
C GLU A 224 -25.76 -14.46 1.07
N ASP A 225 -25.49 -13.82 -0.06
CA ASP A 225 -25.57 -14.45 -1.37
C ASP A 225 -24.56 -15.61 -1.47
N GLN A 226 -23.30 -15.39 -1.07
CA GLN A 226 -22.26 -16.43 -0.99
C GLN A 226 -22.66 -17.61 -0.07
N ARG A 227 -23.28 -17.34 1.08
CA ARG A 227 -23.80 -18.41 1.97
C ARG A 227 -24.97 -19.17 1.33
N THR A 228 -25.81 -18.49 0.57
CA THR A 228 -26.95 -19.09 -0.12
C THR A 228 -26.47 -20.01 -1.25
N TYR A 229 -25.46 -19.59 -2.01
CA TYR A 229 -24.78 -20.45 -2.99
C TYR A 229 -24.09 -21.66 -2.33
N ALA A 230 -23.38 -21.46 -1.21
CA ALA A 230 -22.68 -22.54 -0.51
C ALA A 230 -23.61 -23.55 0.18
N SER A 231 -24.82 -23.13 0.57
CA SER A 231 -25.82 -24.01 1.21
C SER A 231 -26.69 -24.79 0.21
N GLY A 232 -26.50 -24.59 -1.10
CA GLY A 232 -27.20 -25.34 -2.16
C GLY A 232 -28.72 -25.11 -2.20
N ARG A 233 -29.23 -24.09 -1.51
CA ARG A 233 -30.67 -23.83 -1.41
C ARG A 233 -31.14 -23.01 -2.62
N THR A 234 -31.56 -23.71 -3.67
CA THR A 234 -32.21 -23.09 -4.83
C THR A 234 -33.63 -22.66 -4.46
N ASN A 235 -33.86 -21.36 -4.26
CA ASN A 235 -35.21 -20.83 -4.25
C ASN A 235 -35.70 -20.71 -5.70
N ALA A 236 -36.22 -21.81 -6.24
CA ALA A 236 -37.16 -21.76 -7.34
C ALA A 236 -38.54 -21.29 -6.82
N SER A 237 -39.21 -20.44 -7.60
CA SER A 237 -40.52 -19.80 -7.36
C SER A 237 -40.42 -18.50 -6.54
N THR A 238 -40.75 -17.31 -7.05
CA THR A 238 -41.97 -16.97 -7.78
C THR A 238 -41.78 -15.65 -8.53
N ARG A 239 -41.53 -15.68 -9.85
CA ARG A 239 -41.78 -14.56 -10.74
C ARG A 239 -42.94 -14.99 -11.62
N THR A 240 -44.16 -14.75 -11.14
CA THR A 240 -45.40 -15.05 -11.86
C THR A 240 -45.39 -14.32 -13.19
N ASN A 241 -45.54 -15.11 -14.25
CA ASN A 241 -45.99 -14.70 -15.57
C ASN A 241 -47.23 -13.79 -15.49
N ASN A 242 -47.32 -12.85 -16.43
CA ASN A 242 -48.55 -12.19 -16.95
C ASN A 242 -48.80 -10.71 -16.63
N ASP A 243 -47.80 -9.82 -16.79
CA ASP A 243 -48.04 -8.41 -17.15
C ASP A 243 -47.97 -8.19 -18.67
N VAL A 244 -48.65 -9.05 -19.44
CA VAL A 244 -48.92 -8.82 -20.88
C VAL A 244 -50.36 -9.26 -21.16
N SER A 245 -51.34 -8.45 -20.76
CA SER A 245 -52.69 -8.34 -21.38
C SER A 245 -53.64 -7.55 -20.47
N SER A 246 -53.45 -6.23 -20.36
CA SER A 246 -54.50 -5.29 -19.92
C SER A 246 -53.99 -3.84 -19.99
N VAL A 247 -53.64 -3.36 -21.18
CA VAL A 247 -53.82 -1.95 -21.53
C VAL A 247 -54.38 -1.93 -22.94
N ALA A 248 -55.52 -1.27 -23.06
CA ALA A 248 -56.27 -1.00 -24.27
C ALA A 248 -55.43 -0.27 -25.34
#